data_AF-A0A916CXC9-F1
#
_entry.id   AF-A0A916CXC9-F1
#
_cell.length_a   1.000
_cell.length_b   1.000
_cell.length_c   1.000
_cell.angle_alpha   90.00
_cell.angle_beta   90.00
_cell.angle_gamma   90.00
#
_symmetry.space_group_name_H-M   'P 1'
#
loop_
_entity.id
_entity.type
_entity.pdbx_description
1 polymer ?
#
loop_
_entity_poly.entity_id
_entity_poly.type
_entity_poly.pdbx_seq_one_letter_code
_entity_poly.pdbx_strand_id
1 'polypeptide(L)'
;MRRSSSATALPAPDTGERRDWETLKTLLPYLLEWKWRVVIALSFLVTAKLANVAVPMIFKEIIDAFTLPREQALLLVPVGLLGAYGLLRFSTSLFTELREIVFARVTQRAQRTIALRVFEHLHALSLRFHLERQTGGLTRDIERGTRAVGSLISFTIYSIVPTLVEIGLVLGILVVRYDWTFALITGVTLALYVTYTITVTNWRTKIRREANEIDSAANVRAIDSLLNYETVKYFNNERWELA
;
A
#
# COMPACT_ATOMS: atom_id res chain seq x y z
N MET A 1 -31.95 20.58 -37.85
CA MET A 1 -31.87 19.53 -36.82
C MET A 1 -30.52 18.84 -36.91
N ARG A 2 -29.51 19.34 -36.18
CA ARG A 2 -28.17 18.72 -36.08
C ARG A 2 -28.24 17.74 -34.91
N ARG A 3 -28.23 16.43 -35.19
CA ARG A 3 -28.10 15.40 -34.15
C ARG A 3 -26.75 15.62 -33.47
N SER A 4 -26.76 15.99 -32.20
CA SER A 4 -25.57 15.93 -31.35
C SER A 4 -25.11 14.47 -31.35
N SER A 5 -23.94 14.21 -31.92
CA SER A 5 -23.22 12.97 -31.69
C SER A 5 -22.96 12.91 -30.19
N SER A 6 -23.76 12.12 -29.47
CA SER A 6 -23.44 11.67 -28.13
C SER A 6 -22.00 11.21 -28.15
N ALA A 7 -21.10 11.99 -27.52
CA ALA A 7 -19.74 11.58 -27.30
C ALA A 7 -19.81 10.21 -26.66
N THR A 8 -19.36 9.18 -27.39
CA THR A 8 -19.38 7.80 -26.94
C THR A 8 -18.51 7.78 -25.69
N ALA A 9 -19.14 7.87 -24.51
CA ALA A 9 -18.47 7.69 -23.25
C ALA A 9 -17.74 6.36 -23.37
N LEU A 10 -16.42 6.39 -23.18
CA LEU A 10 -15.63 5.17 -23.19
C LEU A 10 -16.32 4.17 -22.26
N PRO A 11 -16.49 2.91 -22.68
CA PRO A 11 -17.18 1.92 -21.86
C PRO A 11 -16.53 1.92 -20.47
N ALA A 12 -17.36 2.09 -19.44
CA ALA A 12 -16.90 1.98 -18.06
C ALA A 12 -16.15 0.65 -17.92
N PRO A 13 -14.98 0.63 -17.24
CA PRO A 13 -14.21 -0.59 -17.11
C PRO A 13 -15.09 -1.70 -16.55
N ASP A 14 -15.05 -2.85 -17.23
CA ASP A 14 -15.94 -3.97 -16.97
C ASP A 14 -15.88 -4.34 -15.49
N THR A 15 -17.05 -4.47 -14.86
CA THR A 15 -17.19 -4.74 -13.41
C THR A 15 -16.89 -6.21 -13.04
N GLY A 16 -16.22 -6.93 -13.94
CA GLY A 16 -15.82 -8.31 -13.77
C GLY A 16 -14.93 -8.49 -12.53
N GLU A 17 -15.26 -9.52 -11.76
CA GLU A 17 -14.65 -9.96 -10.50
C GLU A 17 -13.26 -9.39 -10.24
N ARG A 18 -13.09 -8.80 -9.05
CA ARG A 18 -11.83 -8.22 -8.58
C ARG A 18 -10.71 -9.24 -8.68
N ARG A 19 -9.98 -9.15 -9.79
CA ARG A 19 -8.72 -9.83 -10.08
C ARG A 19 -7.58 -9.16 -9.29
N ASP A 20 -7.85 -8.71 -8.05
CA ASP A 20 -6.85 -8.15 -7.13
C ASP A 20 -5.73 -9.18 -6.91
N TRP A 21 -6.10 -10.46 -6.82
CA TRP A 21 -5.17 -11.59 -6.75
C TRP A 21 -4.33 -11.76 -8.02
N GLU A 22 -4.93 -11.58 -9.20
CA GLU A 22 -4.17 -11.67 -10.45
C GLU A 22 -3.28 -10.44 -10.67
N THR A 23 -3.70 -9.29 -10.17
CA THR A 23 -2.90 -8.05 -10.15
C THR A 23 -1.68 -8.22 -9.24
N LEU A 24 -1.87 -8.82 -8.06
CA LEU A 24 -0.77 -9.24 -7.18
C LEU A 24 0.15 -10.26 -7.85
N LYS A 25 -0.41 -11.28 -8.53
CA LYS A 25 0.37 -12.27 -9.28
C LYS A 25 1.13 -11.66 -10.46
N THR A 26 0.58 -10.65 -11.12
CA THR A 26 1.27 -9.95 -12.22
C THR A 26 2.38 -9.04 -11.71
N LEU A 27 2.34 -8.57 -10.46
CA LEU A 27 3.44 -7.81 -9.83
C LEU A 27 4.57 -8.71 -9.30
N LEU A 28 4.27 -9.96 -8.94
CA LEU A 28 5.24 -10.94 -8.43
C LEU A 28 6.48 -11.16 -9.34
N PRO A 29 6.35 -11.35 -10.67
CA PRO A 29 7.52 -11.51 -11.55
C PRO A 29 8.41 -10.27 -11.61
N TYR A 30 7.87 -9.06 -11.45
CA TYR A 30 8.67 -7.82 -11.41
C TYR A 30 9.53 -7.72 -10.14
N LEU A 31 9.03 -8.25 -9.02
CA LEU A 31 9.83 -8.41 -7.81
C LEU A 31 10.90 -9.49 -7.99
N LEU A 32 10.55 -10.60 -8.64
CA LEU A 32 11.44 -11.74 -8.87
C LEU A 32 12.49 -11.54 -9.98
N GLU A 33 12.40 -10.47 -10.78
CA GLU A 33 13.42 -10.10 -11.76
C GLU A 33 14.78 -9.79 -11.09
N TRP A 34 14.78 -9.47 -9.79
CA TRP A 34 15.98 -9.12 -9.01
C TRP A 34 16.20 -10.03 -7.79
N LYS A 35 16.13 -11.36 -8.01
CA LYS A 35 16.19 -12.41 -6.97
C LYS A 35 17.24 -12.17 -5.87
N TRP A 36 18.49 -11.86 -6.23
CA TRP A 36 19.56 -11.66 -5.24
C TRP A 36 19.37 -10.43 -4.36
N ARG A 37 18.83 -9.34 -4.90
CA ARG A 37 18.56 -8.12 -4.12
C ARG A 37 17.37 -8.30 -3.20
N VAL A 38 16.34 -9.01 -3.67
CA VAL A 38 15.19 -9.39 -2.84
C VAL A 38 15.61 -10.35 -1.72
N VAL A 39 16.50 -11.30 -1.99
CA VAL A 39 17.03 -12.20 -0.96
C VAL A 39 17.84 -11.44 0.10
N ILE A 40 18.72 -10.51 -0.30
CA ILE A 40 19.48 -9.66 0.65
C ILE A 40 18.52 -8.76 1.45
N ALA A 41 17.53 -8.18 0.79
CA ALA A 41 16.47 -7.39 1.40
C ALA A 41 15.68 -8.20 2.45
N LEU A 42 15.25 -9.40 2.08
CA LEU A 42 14.55 -10.34 2.96
C LEU A 42 15.43 -10.80 4.11
N SER A 43 16.73 -11.03 3.90
CA SER A 43 17.64 -11.40 4.98
C SER A 43 17.81 -10.25 5.98
N PHE A 44 17.98 -9.00 5.53
CA PHE A 44 18.01 -7.85 6.44
C PHE A 44 16.69 -7.67 7.18
N LEU A 45 15.56 -7.86 6.50
CA LEU A 45 14.24 -7.83 7.12
C LEU A 45 14.11 -8.89 8.22
N VAL A 46 14.48 -10.14 7.92
CA VAL A 46 14.42 -11.24 8.89
C VAL A 46 15.35 -10.96 10.07
N THR A 47 16.58 -10.50 9.84
CA THR A 47 17.51 -10.13 10.92
C THR A 47 16.98 -8.98 11.77
N ALA A 48 16.43 -7.93 11.15
CA ALA A 48 15.81 -6.80 11.87
C ALA A 48 14.62 -7.26 12.72
N LYS A 49 13.83 -8.20 12.22
CA LYS A 49 12.65 -8.73 12.93
C LYS A 49 13.04 -9.72 14.02
N LEU A 50 14.07 -10.54 13.83
CA LEU A 50 14.65 -11.36 14.88
C LEU A 50 15.21 -10.50 16.02
N ALA A 51 15.87 -9.39 15.71
CA ALA A 51 16.31 -8.42 16.72
C ALA A 51 15.12 -7.80 17.49
N ASN A 52 14.03 -7.47 16.79
CA ASN A 52 12.79 -6.98 17.43
C ASN A 52 12.16 -8.02 18.38
N VAL A 53 12.10 -9.28 17.94
CA VAL A 53 11.58 -10.38 18.76
C VAL A 53 12.47 -10.68 19.95
N ALA A 54 13.79 -10.51 19.81
CA ALA A 54 14.73 -10.67 20.91
C ALA A 54 14.49 -9.64 22.04
N VAL A 55 13.85 -8.49 21.74
CA VAL A 55 13.50 -7.45 22.73
C VAL A 55 12.73 -7.99 23.92
N PRO A 56 11.51 -8.52 23.74
CA PRO A 56 10.74 -9.06 24.86
C PRO A 56 11.39 -10.29 25.51
N MET A 57 12.21 -11.06 24.78
CA MET A 57 12.87 -12.25 25.33
C MET A 57 14.00 -11.88 26.30
N ILE A 58 14.82 -10.88 25.95
CA ILE A 58 15.83 -10.30 26.85
C ILE A 58 15.13 -9.59 28.02
N PHE A 59 14.02 -8.89 27.77
CA PHE A 59 13.22 -8.26 28.83
C PHE A 59 12.73 -9.30 29.86
N LYS A 60 12.28 -10.47 29.39
CA LYS A 60 11.89 -11.58 30.26
C LYS A 60 13.06 -12.05 31.13
N GLU A 61 14.22 -12.32 30.53
CA GLU A 61 15.40 -12.79 31.27
C GLU A 61 15.84 -11.81 32.35
N ILE A 62 15.75 -10.51 32.07
CA ILE A 62 16.13 -9.50 33.04
C ILE A 62 15.09 -9.38 34.17
N ILE A 63 13.79 -9.50 33.88
CA ILE A 63 12.73 -9.56 34.90
C ILE A 63 12.87 -10.83 35.75
N ASP A 64 13.18 -11.98 35.15
CA ASP A 64 13.40 -13.23 35.88
C ASP A 64 14.66 -13.13 36.79
N ALA A 65 15.66 -12.34 36.40
CA ALA A 65 16.84 -12.04 37.23
C ALA A 65 16.55 -11.12 38.43
N PHE A 66 15.38 -10.47 38.52
CA PHE A 66 14.98 -9.67 39.69
C PHE A 66 14.66 -10.50 40.94
N THR A 67 14.64 -11.83 40.88
CA THR A 67 14.41 -12.68 42.05
C THR A 67 15.66 -12.88 42.94
N LEU A 68 16.77 -12.19 42.67
CA LEU A 68 18.03 -12.27 43.42
C LEU A 68 18.15 -11.21 44.56
N PRO A 69 19.03 -11.40 45.57
CA PRO A 69 19.02 -10.63 46.82
C PRO A 69 19.24 -9.11 46.68
N ARG A 70 18.57 -8.34 47.56
CA ARG A 70 18.30 -6.88 47.48
C ARG A 70 19.52 -5.93 47.46
N GLU A 71 20.69 -6.32 47.98
CA GLU A 71 21.72 -5.33 48.35
C GLU A 71 22.64 -4.88 47.19
N GLN A 72 22.77 -5.67 46.13
CA GLN A 72 23.52 -5.29 44.91
C GLN A 72 22.60 -5.05 43.70
N ALA A 73 21.31 -5.40 43.82
CA ALA A 73 20.33 -5.33 42.73
C ALA A 73 19.78 -3.91 42.46
N LEU A 74 19.88 -2.98 43.42
CA LEU A 74 19.16 -1.70 43.39
C LEU A 74 19.70 -0.65 42.38
N LEU A 75 20.95 -0.77 41.93
CA LEU A 75 21.57 0.18 40.98
C LEU A 75 22.06 -0.49 39.69
N LEU A 76 22.66 -1.67 39.78
CA LEU A 76 23.22 -2.36 38.62
C LEU A 76 22.13 -2.90 37.68
N VAL A 77 21.00 -3.32 38.24
CA VAL A 77 19.90 -3.93 37.48
C VAL A 77 19.09 -2.89 36.71
N PRO A 78 18.67 -1.74 37.28
CA PRO A 78 17.96 -0.71 36.51
C PRO A 78 18.83 -0.07 35.41
N VAL A 79 20.12 0.16 35.68
CA VAL A 79 21.06 0.72 34.70
C VAL A 79 21.39 -0.30 33.61
N GLY A 80 21.59 -1.56 33.97
CA GLY A 80 21.78 -2.66 33.01
C GLY A 80 20.55 -2.90 32.13
N LEU A 81 19.34 -2.85 32.71
CA LEU A 81 18.08 -2.88 31.98
C LEU A 81 17.94 -1.73 30.99
N LEU A 82 18.18 -0.49 31.45
CA LEU A 82 18.12 0.70 30.61
C LEU A 82 19.14 0.63 29.48
N GLY A 83 20.36 0.16 29.77
CA GLY A 83 21.41 -0.05 28.79
C GLY A 83 21.04 -1.14 27.77
N ALA A 84 20.56 -2.30 28.22
CA ALA A 84 20.14 -3.41 27.36
C ALA A 84 18.94 -3.01 26.49
N TYR A 85 17.91 -2.41 27.09
CA TYR A 85 16.78 -1.87 26.35
C TYR A 85 17.20 -0.80 25.34
N GLY A 86 18.07 0.13 25.74
CA GLY A 86 18.60 1.19 24.89
C GLY A 86 19.37 0.63 23.69
N LEU A 87 20.29 -0.31 23.92
CA LEU A 87 21.07 -0.97 22.88
C LEU A 87 20.19 -1.77 21.92
N LEU A 88 19.18 -2.45 22.45
CA LEU A 88 18.29 -3.31 21.69
C LEU A 88 17.28 -2.52 20.87
N ARG A 89 16.77 -1.42 21.44
CA ARG A 89 15.96 -0.42 20.72
C ARG A 89 16.78 0.28 19.65
N PHE A 90 18.03 0.65 19.95
CA PHE A 90 18.95 1.22 18.97
C PHE A 90 19.23 0.23 17.83
N SER A 91 19.54 -1.03 18.15
CA SER A 91 19.78 -2.09 17.16
C SER A 91 18.57 -2.31 16.26
N THR A 92 17.38 -2.38 16.86
CA THR A 92 16.11 -2.48 16.16
C THR A 92 15.91 -1.34 15.16
N SER A 93 16.10 -0.09 15.61
CA SER A 93 15.98 1.08 14.74
C SER A 93 17.04 1.05 13.63
N LEU A 94 18.29 0.75 13.97
CA LEU A 94 19.40 0.68 13.02
C LEU A 94 19.14 -0.34 11.90
N PHE A 95 18.74 -1.57 12.25
CA PHE A 95 18.44 -2.59 11.24
C PHE A 95 17.19 -2.24 10.41
N THR A 96 16.22 -1.56 11.01
CA THR A 96 15.04 -1.07 10.29
C THR A 96 15.44 -0.02 9.25
N GLU A 97 16.27 0.95 9.62
CA GLU A 97 16.78 1.99 8.71
C GLU A 97 17.68 1.40 7.62
N LEU A 98 18.56 0.46 7.96
CA LEU A 98 19.40 -0.24 6.97
C LEU A 98 18.53 -0.98 5.94
N ARG A 99 17.47 -1.66 6.39
CA ARG A 99 16.50 -2.30 5.50
C ARG A 99 15.83 -1.26 4.58
N GLU A 100 15.38 -0.14 5.13
CA GLU A 100 14.75 0.95 4.36
C GLU A 100 15.68 1.48 3.26
N ILE A 101 16.97 1.69 3.56
CA ILE A 101 17.99 2.12 2.58
C ILE A 101 18.17 1.08 1.47
N VAL A 102 18.23 -0.21 1.82
CA VAL A 102 18.35 -1.29 0.84
C VAL A 102 17.11 -1.35 -0.05
N PHE A 103 15.91 -1.23 0.54
CA PHE A 103 14.65 -1.27 -0.18
C PHE A 103 14.48 -0.06 -1.08
N ALA A 104 14.94 1.13 -0.67
CA ALA A 104 14.82 2.36 -1.45
C ALA A 104 15.45 2.20 -2.83
N ARG A 105 16.65 1.59 -2.91
CA ARG A 105 17.30 1.34 -4.20
C ARG A 105 16.54 0.35 -5.08
N VAL A 106 15.91 -0.67 -4.50
CA VAL A 106 15.11 -1.66 -5.24
C VAL A 106 13.84 -1.01 -5.77
N THR A 107 13.11 -0.29 -4.91
CA THR A 107 11.88 0.41 -5.24
C THR A 107 12.09 1.44 -6.34
N GLN A 108 13.12 2.30 -6.22
CA GLN A 108 13.43 3.33 -7.22
C GLN A 108 13.76 2.71 -8.59
N ARG A 109 14.50 1.59 -8.62
CA ARG A 109 14.78 0.87 -9.86
C ARG A 109 13.54 0.23 -10.47
N ALA A 110 12.68 -0.37 -9.65
CA ALA A 110 11.42 -0.96 -10.13
C ALA A 110 10.52 0.12 -10.75
N GLN A 111 10.36 1.26 -10.06
CA GLN A 111 9.61 2.40 -10.55
C GLN A 111 10.19 2.94 -11.87
N ARG A 112 11.50 3.14 -11.95
CA ARG A 112 12.17 3.56 -13.18
C ARG A 112 11.93 2.59 -14.34
N THR A 113 12.04 1.29 -14.09
CA THR A 113 11.86 0.26 -15.12
C THR A 113 10.44 0.27 -15.67
N ILE A 114 9.45 0.43 -14.81
CA ILE A 114 8.03 0.49 -15.21
C ILE A 114 7.73 1.77 -15.97
N ALA A 115 8.25 2.91 -15.50
CA ALA A 115 8.12 4.18 -16.20
C ALA A 115 8.73 4.10 -17.61
N LEU A 116 9.92 3.50 -17.74
CA LEU A 116 10.58 3.31 -19.03
C LEU A 116 9.80 2.37 -19.96
N ARG A 117 9.34 1.21 -19.48
CA ARG A 117 8.54 0.29 -20.30
C ARG A 117 7.26 0.95 -20.81
N VAL A 118 6.60 1.75 -19.97
CA VAL A 118 5.41 2.49 -20.40
C VAL A 118 5.78 3.57 -21.40
N PHE A 119 6.85 4.32 -21.16
CA PHE A 119 7.33 5.34 -22.10
C PHE A 119 7.71 4.76 -23.47
N GLU A 120 8.44 3.63 -23.50
CA GLU A 120 8.78 2.89 -24.71
C GLU A 120 7.52 2.41 -25.44
N HIS A 121 6.54 1.88 -24.71
CA HIS A 121 5.28 1.45 -25.30
C HIS A 121 4.51 2.62 -25.92
N LEU A 122 4.47 3.78 -25.24
CA LEU A 122 3.88 5.00 -25.78
C LEU A 122 4.56 5.44 -27.07
N HIS A 123 5.89 5.43 -27.11
CA HIS A 123 6.64 5.76 -28.32
C HIS A 123 6.41 4.79 -29.48
N ALA A 124 6.14 3.51 -29.20
CA ALA A 124 5.87 2.49 -30.22
C ALA A 124 4.45 2.54 -30.80
N LEU A 125 3.56 3.37 -30.26
CA LEU A 125 2.20 3.53 -30.76
C LEU A 125 2.15 4.33 -32.07
N SER A 126 1.13 4.07 -32.88
CA SER A 126 1.02 4.62 -34.23
C SER A 126 0.95 6.16 -34.25
N LEU A 127 1.37 6.77 -35.37
CA LEU A 127 1.22 8.21 -35.57
C LEU A 127 -0.24 8.66 -35.42
N ARG A 128 -1.20 7.84 -35.87
CA ARG A 128 -2.64 8.07 -35.69
C ARG A 128 -3.02 8.18 -34.22
N PHE A 129 -2.50 7.30 -33.36
CA PHE A 129 -2.72 7.38 -31.91
C PHE A 129 -2.21 8.71 -31.31
N HIS A 130 -1.07 9.20 -31.79
CA HIS A 130 -0.49 10.46 -31.33
C HIS A 130 -1.22 11.70 -31.88
N LEU A 131 -1.77 11.63 -33.09
CA LEU A 131 -2.48 12.74 -33.73
C LEU A 131 -3.96 12.85 -33.32
N GLU A 132 -4.66 11.72 -33.12
CA GLU A 132 -6.06 11.71 -32.67
C GLU A 132 -6.22 12.07 -31.19
N ARG A 133 -5.17 11.89 -30.38
CA ARG A 133 -5.20 12.16 -28.95
C ARG A 133 -4.67 13.56 -28.63
N GLN A 134 -5.43 14.57 -29.05
CA GLN A 134 -5.24 15.95 -28.62
C GLN A 134 -5.81 16.25 -27.23
N THR A 135 -6.32 15.26 -26.49
CA THR A 135 -6.79 15.44 -25.13
C THR A 135 -5.73 14.98 -24.13
N GLY A 136 -5.13 15.93 -23.41
CA GLY A 136 -4.16 15.66 -22.33
C GLY A 136 -4.66 14.72 -21.23
N GLY A 137 -5.96 14.39 -21.22
CA GLY A 137 -6.58 13.40 -20.34
C GLY A 137 -5.94 12.01 -20.45
N LEU A 138 -5.62 11.51 -21.64
CA LEU A 138 -4.98 10.21 -21.75
C LEU A 138 -3.57 10.22 -21.15
N THR A 139 -2.75 11.20 -21.52
CA THR A 139 -1.40 11.33 -20.96
C THR A 139 -1.46 11.40 -19.44
N ARG A 140 -2.46 12.11 -18.89
CA ARG A 140 -2.72 12.18 -17.44
C ARG A 140 -3.15 10.85 -16.84
N ASP A 141 -3.93 10.05 -17.56
CA ASP A 141 -4.37 8.72 -17.10
C ASP A 141 -3.22 7.72 -17.10
N ILE A 142 -2.36 7.75 -18.12
CA ILE A 142 -1.15 6.92 -18.17
C ILE A 142 -0.19 7.32 -17.05
N GLU A 143 0.06 8.62 -16.87
CA GLU A 143 0.95 9.12 -15.82
C GLU A 143 0.39 8.82 -14.42
N ARG A 144 -0.94 8.88 -14.22
CA ARG A 144 -1.59 8.40 -12.98
C ARG A 144 -1.46 6.90 -12.82
N GLY A 145 -1.63 6.12 -13.89
CA GLY A 145 -1.49 4.67 -13.88
C GLY A 145 -0.07 4.24 -13.52
N THR A 146 0.97 4.82 -14.13
CA THR A 146 2.37 4.50 -13.82
C THR A 146 2.74 4.85 -12.40
N ARG A 147 2.32 6.02 -11.90
CA ARG A 147 2.47 6.38 -10.48
C ARG A 147 1.76 5.40 -9.56
N ALA A 148 0.52 5.02 -9.86
CA ALA A 148 -0.23 4.08 -9.06
C ALA A 148 0.46 2.71 -8.99
N VAL A 149 0.95 2.18 -10.11
CA VAL A 149 1.74 0.94 -10.12
C VAL A 149 3.02 1.08 -9.29
N GLY A 150 3.73 2.19 -9.44
CA GLY A 150 4.90 2.50 -8.63
C GLY A 150 4.61 2.54 -7.12
N SER A 151 3.49 3.15 -6.73
CA SER A 151 3.02 3.18 -5.34
C SER A 151 2.63 1.80 -4.83
N LEU A 152 1.95 0.98 -5.64
CA LEU A 152 1.57 -0.39 -5.26
C LEU A 152 2.79 -1.27 -5.00
N ILE A 153 3.84 -1.15 -5.82
CA ILE A 153 5.10 -1.87 -5.61
C ILE A 153 5.77 -1.42 -4.32
N SER A 154 5.89 -0.10 -4.11
CA SER A 154 6.43 0.44 -2.86
C SER A 154 5.67 -0.10 -1.66
N PHE A 155 4.35 -0.01 -1.66
CA PHE A 155 3.51 -0.50 -0.57
C PHE A 155 3.67 -2.00 -0.34
N THR A 156 3.78 -2.78 -1.41
CA THR A 156 4.00 -4.23 -1.32
C THR A 156 5.34 -4.55 -0.65
N ILE A 157 6.42 -3.88 -1.06
CA ILE A 157 7.77 -4.07 -0.54
C ILE A 157 7.91 -3.56 0.90
N TYR A 158 7.33 -2.40 1.22
CA TYR A 158 7.52 -1.74 2.52
C TYR A 158 6.53 -2.17 3.59
N SER A 159 5.33 -2.60 3.20
CA SER A 159 4.27 -2.94 4.16
C SER A 159 3.87 -4.40 4.06
N ILE A 160 3.42 -4.87 2.89
CA ILE A 160 2.84 -6.22 2.77
C ILE A 160 3.87 -7.31 3.08
N VAL A 161 5.01 -7.31 2.38
CA VAL A 161 6.04 -8.35 2.55
C VAL A 161 6.60 -8.38 3.98
N PRO A 162 7.01 -7.25 4.60
CA PRO A 162 7.43 -7.21 6.00
C PRO A 162 6.39 -7.73 6.97
N THR A 163 5.12 -7.35 6.78
CA THR A 163 4.02 -7.77 7.65
C THR A 163 3.80 -9.28 7.57
N LEU A 164 3.84 -9.88 6.38
CA LEU A 164 3.70 -11.33 6.21
C LEU A 164 4.84 -12.10 6.86
N VAL A 165 6.09 -11.62 6.69
CA VAL A 165 7.26 -12.22 7.34
C VAL A 165 7.15 -12.12 8.87
N GLU A 166 6.70 -10.98 9.38
CA GLU A 166 6.50 -10.75 10.82
C GLU A 166 5.42 -11.67 11.40
N ILE A 167 4.28 -11.80 10.73
CA ILE A 167 3.23 -12.76 11.11
C ILE A 167 3.79 -14.18 11.16
N GLY A 168 4.50 -14.60 10.11
CA GLY A 168 5.09 -15.95 10.04
C GLY A 168 6.10 -16.19 11.16
N LEU A 169 6.95 -15.20 11.45
CA LEU A 169 7.93 -15.27 12.52
C LEU A 169 7.25 -15.39 13.90
N VAL A 170 6.26 -14.53 14.19
CA VAL A 170 5.52 -14.54 15.45
C VAL A 170 4.78 -15.88 15.65
N LEU A 171 4.07 -16.36 14.62
CA LEU A 171 3.40 -17.66 14.69
C LEU A 171 4.39 -18.80 14.88
N GLY A 172 5.53 -18.78 14.18
CA GLY A 172 6.58 -19.78 14.34
C GLY A 172 7.16 -19.82 15.76
N ILE A 173 7.41 -18.65 16.36
CA ILE A 173 7.88 -18.54 17.75
C ILE A 173 6.82 -19.08 18.72
N LEU A 174 5.55 -18.76 18.51
CA LEU A 174 4.45 -19.27 19.34
C LEU A 174 4.38 -20.79 19.31
N VAL A 175 4.51 -21.42 18.14
CA VAL A 175 4.50 -22.89 18.03
C VAL A 175 5.69 -23.54 18.72
N VAL A 176 6.88 -22.93 18.65
CA VAL A 176 8.12 -23.52 19.20
C VAL A 176 8.26 -23.26 20.71
N ARG A 177 7.83 -22.09 21.21
CA ARG A 177 8.04 -21.67 22.61
C ARG A 177 6.82 -21.80 23.49
N TYR A 178 5.61 -21.88 22.92
CA TYR A 178 4.35 -21.97 23.63
C TYR A 178 3.53 -23.17 23.13
N ASP A 179 2.41 -23.45 23.79
CA ASP A 179 1.47 -24.47 23.33
C ASP A 179 0.87 -24.08 21.96
N TRP A 180 0.68 -25.07 21.08
CA TRP A 180 0.16 -24.88 19.72
C TRP A 180 -1.20 -24.18 19.69
N THR A 181 -1.99 -24.27 20.76
CA THR A 181 -3.27 -23.57 20.93
C THR A 181 -3.11 -22.04 20.81
N PHE A 182 -2.02 -21.45 21.31
CA PHE A 182 -1.78 -20.00 21.18
C PHE A 182 -1.55 -19.56 19.73
N ALA A 183 -0.80 -20.37 18.97
CA ALA A 183 -0.58 -20.13 17.55
C ALA A 183 -1.89 -20.29 16.77
N LEU A 184 -2.73 -21.28 17.10
CA LEU A 184 -4.04 -21.48 16.49
C LEU A 184 -4.96 -20.27 16.73
N ILE A 185 -5.12 -19.84 17.99
CA ILE A 185 -6.00 -18.73 18.35
C ILE A 185 -5.55 -17.44 17.64
N THR A 186 -4.25 -17.17 17.62
CA THR A 186 -3.68 -15.99 16.95
C THR A 186 -3.88 -16.06 15.45
N GLY A 187 -3.65 -17.22 14.83
CA GLY A 187 -3.87 -17.44 13.40
C GLY A 187 -5.34 -17.25 12.99
N VAL A 188 -6.28 -17.81 13.76
CA VAL A 188 -7.72 -17.64 13.52
C VAL A 188 -8.14 -16.18 13.67
N THR A 189 -7.66 -15.51 14.73
CA THR A 189 -7.95 -14.09 14.96
C THR A 189 -7.47 -13.23 13.80
N LEU A 190 -6.25 -13.49 13.30
CA LEU A 190 -5.69 -12.77 12.16
C LEU A 190 -6.50 -13.03 10.87
N ALA A 191 -6.88 -14.28 10.62
CA ALA A 191 -7.69 -14.64 9.44
C ALA A 191 -9.07 -13.95 9.46
N LEU A 192 -9.72 -13.93 10.62
CA LEU A 192 -10.99 -13.21 10.83
C LEU A 192 -10.81 -11.71 10.61
N TYR A 193 -9.77 -11.11 11.20
CA TYR A 193 -9.46 -9.69 11.02
C TYR A 193 -9.26 -9.33 9.55
N VAL A 194 -8.41 -10.08 8.83
CA VAL A 194 -8.14 -9.84 7.40
C VAL A 194 -9.42 -9.95 6.57
N THR A 195 -10.21 -11.00 6.80
CA THR A 195 -11.47 -11.23 6.07
C THR A 195 -12.48 -10.11 6.33
N TYR A 196 -12.62 -9.70 7.58
CA TYR A 196 -13.48 -8.59 7.98
C TYR A 196 -13.03 -7.27 7.34
N THR A 197 -11.74 -6.93 7.45
CA THR A 197 -11.18 -5.72 6.87
C THR A 197 -11.38 -5.67 5.35
N ILE A 198 -11.13 -6.77 4.63
CA ILE A 198 -11.35 -6.82 3.17
C ILE A 198 -12.83 -6.60 2.86
N THR A 199 -13.74 -7.27 3.56
CA THR A 199 -15.18 -7.17 3.32
C THR A 199 -15.68 -5.74 3.53
N VAL A 200 -15.34 -5.13 4.67
CA VAL A 200 -15.74 -3.76 5.01
C VAL A 200 -15.11 -2.74 4.08
N THR A 201 -13.83 -2.91 3.75
CA THR A 201 -13.12 -2.01 2.82
C THR A 201 -13.78 -2.05 1.44
N ASN A 202 -14.10 -3.24 0.95
CA ASN A 202 -14.71 -3.43 -0.36
C ASN A 202 -16.10 -2.79 -0.45
N TRP A 203 -16.90 -2.97 0.60
CA TRP A 203 -18.20 -2.32 0.73
C TRP A 203 -18.06 -0.78 0.74
N ARG A 204 -17.14 -0.25 1.55
CA ARG A 204 -16.88 1.19 1.63
C ARG A 204 -16.36 1.78 0.32
N THR A 205 -15.53 1.05 -0.43
CA THR A 205 -15.02 1.49 -1.73
C THR A 205 -16.16 1.66 -2.74
N LYS A 206 -17.17 0.78 -2.72
CA LYS A 206 -18.35 0.92 -3.59
C LYS A 206 -19.09 2.22 -3.32
N ILE A 207 -19.36 2.52 -2.05
CA ILE A 207 -20.04 3.75 -1.62
C ILE A 207 -19.23 4.99 -2.03
N ARG A 208 -17.91 4.97 -1.83
CA ARG A 208 -17.05 6.10 -2.25
C ARG A 208 -17.04 6.33 -3.75
N ARG A 209 -17.13 5.27 -4.56
CA ARG A 209 -17.20 5.41 -6.02
C ARG A 209 -18.49 6.10 -6.44
N GLU A 210 -19.63 5.64 -5.93
CA GLU A 210 -20.93 6.25 -6.19
C GLU A 210 -20.96 7.73 -5.77
N ALA A 211 -20.42 8.05 -4.59
CA ALA A 211 -20.28 9.44 -4.15
C ALA A 211 -19.42 10.29 -5.11
N ASN A 212 -18.29 9.76 -5.59
CA ASN A 212 -17.42 10.46 -6.55
C ASN A 212 -18.07 10.67 -7.92
N GLU A 213 -18.90 9.73 -8.38
CA GLU A 213 -19.65 9.84 -9.64
C GLU A 213 -20.72 10.94 -9.55
N ILE A 214 -21.46 10.97 -8.44
CA ILE A 214 -22.46 12.02 -8.17
C ILE A 214 -21.78 13.39 -8.07
N ASP A 215 -20.64 13.48 -7.37
CA ASP A 215 -19.87 14.72 -7.22
C ASP A 215 -19.37 15.24 -8.58
N SER A 216 -18.83 14.35 -9.43
CA SER A 216 -18.46 14.72 -10.80
C SER A 216 -19.64 15.20 -11.62
N ALA A 217 -20.79 14.53 -11.54
CA ALA A 217 -21.99 14.92 -12.28
C ALA A 217 -22.58 16.27 -11.80
N ALA A 218 -22.49 16.57 -10.50
CA ALA A 218 -22.87 17.87 -9.95
C ALA A 218 -21.93 18.97 -10.45
N ASN A 219 -20.61 18.71 -10.44
CA ASN A 219 -19.61 19.66 -10.90
C ASN A 219 -19.76 19.99 -12.40
N VAL A 220 -19.99 18.97 -13.24
CA VAL A 220 -20.25 19.16 -14.67
C VAL A 220 -21.49 20.04 -14.90
N ARG A 221 -22.60 19.79 -14.17
CA ARG A 221 -23.80 20.62 -14.27
C ARG A 221 -23.57 22.06 -13.83
N ALA A 222 -22.86 22.27 -12.72
CA ALA A 222 -22.53 23.62 -12.24
C ALA A 222 -21.68 24.40 -13.25
N ILE A 223 -20.66 23.77 -13.84
CA ILE A 223 -19.81 24.39 -14.86
C ILE A 223 -20.62 24.69 -16.13
N ASP A 224 -21.48 23.78 -16.58
CA ASP A 224 -22.31 23.98 -17.78
C ASP A 224 -23.30 25.14 -17.61
N SER A 225 -23.93 25.27 -16.44
CA SER A 225 -24.80 26.39 -16.09
C SER A 225 -24.08 27.73 -16.14
N LEU A 226 -22.81 27.78 -15.70
CA LEU A 226 -21.97 28.99 -15.76
C LEU A 226 -21.49 29.30 -17.19
N LEU A 227 -21.15 28.28 -17.99
CA LEU A 227 -20.74 28.47 -19.39
C LEU A 227 -21.91 28.90 -20.28
N ASN A 228 -23.10 28.34 -20.04
CA ASN A 228 -24.33 28.65 -20.77
C ASN A 228 -25.16 29.74 -20.06
N TYR A 229 -24.52 30.57 -19.23
CA TYR A 229 -25.17 31.60 -18.41
C TYR A 229 -26.10 32.51 -19.22
N GLU A 230 -25.71 32.88 -20.43
CA GLU A 230 -26.51 33.72 -21.32
C GLU A 230 -27.86 33.06 -21.68
N THR A 231 -27.86 31.75 -21.90
CA THR A 231 -29.08 30.97 -22.17
C THR A 231 -29.95 30.89 -20.92
N VAL A 232 -29.35 30.61 -19.76
CA VAL A 232 -30.08 30.54 -18.48
C VAL A 232 -30.75 31.88 -18.17
N LYS A 233 -30.08 33.01 -18.44
CA LYS A 233 -30.62 34.37 -18.28
C LYS A 233 -31.69 34.73 -19.30
N TYR A 234 -31.51 34.35 -20.56
CA TYR A 234 -32.52 34.59 -21.60
C TYR A 234 -33.86 33.91 -21.30
N PHE A 235 -33.82 32.72 -20.71
CA PHE A 235 -35.02 31.94 -20.34
C PHE A 235 -35.48 32.14 -18.89
N ASN A 236 -34.79 32.98 -18.09
CA ASN A 236 -35.12 33.28 -16.69
C ASN A 236 -35.27 32.00 -15.83
N ASN A 237 -34.38 31.02 -16.05
CA ASN A 237 -34.49 29.67 -15.50
C ASN A 237 -33.51 29.40 -14.34
N GLU A 238 -33.05 30.45 -13.67
CA GLU A 238 -32.01 30.35 -12.63
C GLU A 238 -32.42 29.48 -11.44
N ARG A 239 -33.70 29.52 -11.06
CA ARG A 239 -34.22 28.70 -9.94
C ARG A 239 -34.27 27.22 -10.26
N TRP A 240 -34.28 26.85 -11.54
CA TRP A 240 -34.32 25.46 -11.99
C TRP A 240 -32.93 24.84 -12.06
N GLU A 241 -31.91 25.63 -12.44
CA GLU A 241 -30.49 25.21 -12.44
C GLU A 241 -29.86 25.13 -11.03
N LEU A 242 -30.45 25.82 -10.05
CA LEU A 242 -30.01 25.79 -8.64
C LEU A 242 -30.63 24.63 -7.82
N ALA A 243 -31.59 23.89 -8.38
CA ALA A 243 -32.32 22.80 -7.73
C ALA A 243 -31.74 21.42 -8.09
#